data_AF-A0A7V5VFC1-F1
#
_entry.id   AF-A0A7V5VFC1-F1
#
_cell.length_a   1.000
_cell.length_b   1.000
_cell.length_c   1.000
_cell.angle_alpha   90.00
_cell.angle_beta   90.00
_cell.angle_gamma   90.00
#
_symmetry.space_group_name_H-M   'P 1'
#
loop_
_entity.id
_entity.type
_entity.pdbx_description
1 polymer ?
#
loop_
_entity_poly.entity_id
_entity_poly.type
_entity_poly.pdbx_seq_one_letter_code
_entity_poly.pdbx_strand_id
1 'polypeptide(L)'
;MWEPSGEIYGWQKRRSGLILYYCGKKREGMARQKQRLGREGEKLAARALEKAGYRIIHRNYSHPPYELDIIAVKDDTLVVAEVKSFHAPPLGAAEFRIGKKKQRALYNGIDAFLAENSQFNDYNVRIDIFIVDFSLYPASLTHYPGVIFE
;
A
#
# COMPACT_ATOMS: atom_id res chain seq x y z
N MET A 1 15.59 -1.51 28.14
CA MET A 1 15.70 -2.60 27.16
C MET A 1 14.36 -2.68 26.46
N TRP A 2 14.27 -2.20 25.21
CA TRP A 2 13.01 -2.00 24.50
C TRP A 2 12.91 -3.03 23.38
N GLU A 3 11.79 -3.76 23.29
CA GLU A 3 11.51 -4.72 22.22
C GLU A 3 10.62 -4.09 21.14
N PRO A 4 10.93 -4.28 19.84
CA PRO A 4 10.07 -3.80 18.76
C PRO A 4 8.83 -4.68 18.61
N SER A 5 7.70 -4.24 19.16
CA SER A 5 6.39 -4.92 19.13
C SER A 5 5.64 -4.84 17.78
N GLY A 6 6.05 -3.93 16.88
CA GLY A 6 5.34 -3.71 15.60
C GLY A 6 3.95 -3.09 15.77
N GLU A 7 3.74 -2.31 16.83
CA GLU A 7 2.48 -1.61 17.11
C GLU A 7 2.38 -0.27 16.38
N ILE A 8 1.14 0.22 16.21
CA ILE A 8 0.82 1.54 15.66
C ILE A 8 0.61 2.47 16.85
N TYR A 9 1.33 3.60 16.88
CA TYR A 9 1.47 4.43 18.08
C TYR A 9 0.52 5.64 18.15
N GLY A 10 -0.22 5.96 17.10
CA GLY A 10 -1.18 7.08 17.12
C GLY A 10 -1.68 7.48 15.73
N TRP A 11 -2.69 8.36 15.72
CA TRP A 11 -3.33 8.91 14.52
C TRP A 11 -3.22 10.43 14.49
N GLN A 12 -2.84 11.02 13.35
CA GLN A 12 -3.01 12.45 13.13
C GLN A 12 -3.76 12.70 11.82
N LYS A 13 -4.90 13.40 11.90
CA LYS A 13 -5.72 13.79 10.75
C LYS A 13 -5.10 15.04 10.10
N ARG A 14 -4.85 15.02 8.79
CA ARG A 14 -4.50 16.22 8.00
C ARG A 14 -5.52 16.44 6.88
N ARG A 15 -5.50 17.64 6.28
CA ARG A 15 -6.42 18.08 5.22
C ARG A 15 -6.47 17.15 3.99
N SER A 16 -5.46 16.33 3.76
CA SER A 16 -5.31 15.44 2.60
C SER A 16 -5.17 13.95 2.94
N GLY A 17 -5.34 13.53 4.20
CA GLY A 17 -5.23 12.12 4.60
C GLY A 17 -4.88 11.90 6.09
N LEU A 18 -4.74 10.62 6.48
CA LEU A 18 -4.27 10.20 7.81
C LEU A 18 -2.77 9.85 7.77
N ILE A 19 -2.02 10.28 8.78
CA ILE A 19 -0.61 9.90 9.00
C ILE A 19 -0.55 8.90 10.17
N LEU A 20 0.13 7.78 9.92
CA LEU A 20 0.38 6.69 10.86
C LEU A 20 1.89 6.60 11.17
N TYR A 21 2.24 6.30 12.42
CA TYR A 21 3.63 6.22 12.91
C TYR A 21 3.98 4.76 13.31
N TYR A 22 5.01 4.16 12.70
CA TYR A 22 5.51 2.79 12.92
C TYR A 22 7.03 2.62 13.18
N CYS A 23 7.51 1.72 14.05
CA CYS A 23 8.95 1.47 14.26
C CYS A 23 9.49 0.22 13.50
N GLY A 24 10.60 0.36 12.73
CA GLY A 24 11.33 -0.75 12.08
C GLY A 24 12.86 -0.79 12.35
N LYS A 25 13.48 -1.99 12.23
CA LYS A 25 14.91 -2.31 12.57
C LYS A 25 15.96 -1.83 11.53
N LYS A 26 17.22 -1.63 11.99
CA LYS A 26 18.43 -1.17 11.25
C LYS A 26 19.04 -2.19 10.26
N ARG A 27 19.42 -1.68 9.06
CA ARG A 27 20.46 -2.00 8.02
C ARG A 27 20.82 -3.45 7.61
N GLU A 28 20.78 -3.71 6.28
CA GLU A 28 21.66 -4.63 5.48
C GLU A 28 21.42 -4.51 3.93
N GLY A 29 22.49 -4.56 3.11
CA GLY A 29 22.62 -4.87 1.65
C GLY A 29 21.65 -4.30 0.56
N MET A 30 22.14 -3.40 -0.30
CA MET A 30 21.39 -2.51 -1.26
C MET A 30 20.25 -3.11 -2.11
N ALA A 31 20.39 -4.28 -2.76
CA ALA A 31 19.34 -4.87 -3.62
C ALA A 31 18.30 -5.70 -2.84
N ARG A 32 18.77 -6.49 -1.85
CA ARG A 32 17.89 -7.17 -0.88
C ARG A 32 17.13 -6.16 -0.02
N GLN A 33 17.73 -4.98 0.20
CA GLN A 33 17.14 -3.89 0.96
C GLN A 33 15.87 -3.33 0.29
N LYS A 34 15.85 -3.15 -1.04
CA LYS A 34 14.66 -2.62 -1.74
C LYS A 34 13.48 -3.59 -1.68
N GLN A 35 13.71 -4.89 -1.92
CA GLN A 35 12.65 -5.90 -1.82
C GLN A 35 12.15 -6.09 -0.38
N ARG A 36 13.07 -6.05 0.59
CA ARG A 36 12.70 -6.09 2.01
C ARG A 36 11.90 -4.86 2.41
N LEU A 37 12.30 -3.68 1.93
CA LEU A 37 11.60 -2.42 2.18
C LEU A 37 10.18 -2.45 1.61
N GLY A 38 10.01 -2.90 0.38
CA GLY A 38 8.69 -3.08 -0.24
C GLY A 38 7.81 -4.02 0.60
N ARG A 39 8.35 -5.18 1.01
CA ARG A 39 7.63 -6.13 1.86
C ARG A 39 7.22 -5.57 3.22
N GLU A 40 8.10 -4.80 3.88
CA GLU A 40 7.77 -4.15 5.14
C GLU A 40 6.71 -3.06 4.94
N GLY A 41 6.79 -2.27 3.87
CA GLY A 41 5.78 -1.26 3.57
C GLY A 41 4.40 -1.86 3.28
N GLU A 42 4.36 -2.92 2.47
CA GLU A 42 3.15 -3.68 2.18
C GLU A 42 2.53 -4.26 3.45
N LYS A 43 3.36 -4.82 4.34
CA LYS A 43 2.92 -5.30 5.66
C LYS A 43 2.30 -4.18 6.51
N LEU A 44 2.84 -2.97 6.44
CA LEU A 44 2.28 -1.82 7.17
C LEU A 44 0.96 -1.34 6.60
N ALA A 45 0.87 -1.24 5.27
CA ALA A 45 -0.38 -0.89 4.59
C ALA A 45 -1.48 -1.91 4.87
N ALA A 46 -1.17 -3.22 4.80
CA ALA A 46 -2.10 -4.29 5.11
C ALA A 46 -2.63 -4.19 6.56
N ARG A 47 -1.73 -4.01 7.53
CA ARG A 47 -2.12 -3.81 8.94
C ARG A 47 -2.99 -2.57 9.16
N ALA A 48 -2.72 -1.48 8.43
CA ALA A 48 -3.54 -0.27 8.52
C ALA A 48 -4.96 -0.52 7.97
N LEU A 49 -5.08 -1.22 6.86
CA LEU A 49 -6.35 -1.64 6.28
C LEU A 49 -7.12 -2.58 7.25
N GLU A 50 -6.46 -3.59 7.81
CA GLU A 50 -7.06 -4.50 8.80
C GLU A 50 -7.61 -3.74 10.02
N LYS A 51 -6.82 -2.81 10.57
CA LYS A 51 -7.28 -1.97 11.69
C LYS A 51 -8.42 -1.02 11.32
N ALA A 52 -8.53 -0.65 10.04
CA ALA A 52 -9.65 0.13 9.52
C ALA A 52 -10.89 -0.72 9.18
N GLY A 53 -10.85 -2.03 9.47
CA GLY A 53 -11.97 -2.97 9.28
C GLY A 53 -12.04 -3.58 7.88
N TYR A 54 -10.98 -3.49 7.08
CA TYR A 54 -10.91 -4.20 5.81
C TYR A 54 -10.45 -5.64 6.03
N ARG A 55 -10.99 -6.56 5.24
CA ARG A 55 -10.49 -7.94 5.12
C ARG A 55 -9.51 -8.01 3.95
N ILE A 56 -8.28 -8.44 4.23
CA ILE A 56 -7.29 -8.67 3.17
C ILE A 56 -7.68 -9.92 2.38
N ILE A 57 -7.82 -9.77 1.06
CA ILE A 57 -8.09 -10.87 0.13
C ILE A 57 -6.78 -11.44 -0.42
N HIS A 58 -5.89 -10.55 -0.86
CA HIS A 58 -4.59 -10.93 -1.39
C HIS A 58 -3.51 -9.90 -1.03
N ARG A 59 -2.28 -10.40 -0.92
CA ARG A 59 -1.06 -9.59 -0.84
C ARG A 59 -0.09 -10.09 -1.91
N ASN A 60 0.50 -9.18 -2.69
CA ASN A 60 1.33 -9.50 -3.85
C ASN A 60 0.60 -10.44 -4.83
N TYR A 61 -0.58 -10.04 -5.31
CA TYR A 61 -1.31 -10.77 -6.35
C TYR A 61 -0.55 -10.67 -7.67
N SER A 62 -0.35 -11.81 -8.32
CA SER A 62 0.44 -11.91 -9.55
C SER A 62 -0.37 -12.64 -10.61
N HIS A 63 -0.74 -11.91 -11.65
CA HIS A 63 -1.28 -12.44 -12.90
C HIS A 63 -0.42 -11.91 -14.04
N PRO A 64 0.69 -12.59 -14.39
CA PRO A 64 1.67 -12.05 -15.31
C PRO A 64 1.05 -11.53 -16.63
N PRO A 65 1.42 -10.33 -17.09
CA PRO A 65 2.50 -9.47 -16.59
C PRO A 65 2.07 -8.45 -15.51
N TYR A 66 0.93 -8.65 -14.85
CA TYR A 66 0.31 -7.71 -13.92
C TYR A 66 0.51 -8.14 -12.46
N GLU A 67 0.79 -7.16 -11.61
CA GLU A 67 0.97 -7.35 -10.17
C GLU A 67 0.17 -6.27 -9.42
N LEU A 68 -0.54 -6.69 -8.38
CA LEU A 68 -1.28 -5.83 -7.45
C LEU A 68 -0.77 -6.05 -6.02
N ASP A 69 -0.31 -4.99 -5.35
CA ASP A 69 0.36 -5.12 -4.06
C ASP A 69 -0.57 -5.63 -2.95
N ILE A 70 -1.76 -5.05 -2.82
CA ILE A 70 -2.77 -5.49 -1.82
C ILE A 70 -4.16 -5.41 -2.45
N ILE A 71 -4.95 -6.45 -2.23
CA ILE A 71 -6.39 -6.49 -2.53
C ILE A 71 -7.12 -6.71 -1.22
N ALA A 72 -8.05 -5.83 -0.89
CA ALA A 72 -8.82 -5.88 0.35
C ALA A 72 -10.29 -5.52 0.10
N VAL A 73 -11.18 -5.96 0.98
CA VAL A 73 -12.61 -5.65 0.89
C VAL A 73 -13.12 -5.06 2.19
N LYS A 74 -14.06 -4.14 2.07
CA LYS A 74 -14.88 -3.66 3.18
C LYS A 74 -16.23 -3.25 2.61
N ASP A 75 -17.30 -3.79 3.20
CA ASP A 75 -18.65 -3.65 2.67
C ASP A 75 -18.65 -4.05 1.17
N ASP A 76 -19.31 -3.28 0.30
CA ASP A 76 -19.36 -3.53 -1.15
C ASP A 76 -18.26 -2.77 -1.91
N THR A 77 -17.06 -2.63 -1.30
CA THR A 77 -15.91 -1.98 -1.93
C THR A 77 -14.70 -2.92 -1.99
N LEU A 78 -14.23 -3.19 -3.21
CA LEU A 78 -12.97 -3.85 -3.49
C LEU A 78 -11.87 -2.80 -3.62
N VAL A 79 -10.95 -2.78 -2.67
CA VAL A 79 -9.79 -1.88 -2.66
C VAL A 79 -8.58 -2.59 -3.25
N VAL A 80 -8.00 -2.00 -4.28
CA VAL A 80 -6.67 -2.33 -4.77
C VAL A 80 -5.72 -1.24 -4.33
N ALA A 81 -4.80 -1.58 -3.43
CA ALA A 81 -3.88 -0.64 -2.82
C ALA A 81 -2.46 -0.83 -3.36
N GLU A 82 -1.93 0.19 -4.02
CA GLU A 82 -0.52 0.27 -4.43
C GLU A 82 0.32 0.86 -3.29
N VAL A 83 1.49 0.28 -3.01
CA VAL A 83 2.34 0.65 -1.87
C VAL A 83 3.71 1.12 -2.34
N LYS A 84 4.00 2.40 -2.13
CA LYS A 84 5.32 2.99 -2.39
C LYS A 84 6.07 3.19 -1.09
N SER A 85 7.28 2.61 -1.01
CA SER A 85 8.13 2.66 0.18
C SER A 85 9.52 3.22 -0.13
N PHE A 86 10.05 4.05 0.75
CA PHE A 86 11.39 4.64 0.61
C PHE A 86 12.08 4.90 1.96
N HIS A 87 13.41 5.02 1.93
CA HIS A 87 14.25 5.37 3.09
C HIS A 87 14.89 6.77 2.98
N ALA A 88 14.78 7.40 1.82
CA ALA A 88 15.15 8.79 1.59
C ALA A 88 14.02 9.39 0.77
N PRO A 89 13.52 10.58 1.14
CA PRO A 89 12.43 11.21 0.41
C PRO A 89 12.84 11.37 -1.06
N PRO A 90 11.98 10.97 -2.00
CA PRO A 90 12.24 11.22 -3.41
C PRO A 90 12.32 12.72 -3.68
N LEU A 91 12.99 13.10 -4.78
CA LEU A 91 13.15 14.49 -5.17
C LEU A 91 11.82 15.02 -5.73
N GLY A 92 10.88 15.33 -4.83
CA GLY A 92 9.58 15.94 -5.12
C GLY A 92 8.40 14.97 -5.27
N ALA A 93 7.19 15.54 -5.31
CA ALA A 93 5.92 14.80 -5.37
C ALA A 93 5.74 13.99 -6.67
N ALA A 94 6.49 14.29 -7.73
CA ALA A 94 6.37 13.65 -9.03
C ALA A 94 6.71 12.15 -9.00
N GLU A 95 7.62 11.71 -8.12
CA GLU A 95 7.99 10.29 -8.01
C GLU A 95 6.86 9.42 -7.40
N PHE A 96 5.91 10.04 -6.71
CA PHE A 96 4.72 9.36 -6.20
C PHE A 96 3.62 9.23 -7.25
N ARG A 97 3.72 9.93 -8.38
CA ARG A 97 2.77 9.80 -9.49
C ARG A 97 2.83 8.38 -10.07
N ILE A 98 1.67 7.80 -10.31
CA ILE A 98 1.55 6.54 -11.05
C ILE A 98 1.53 6.88 -12.53
N GLY A 99 2.57 6.51 -13.27
CA GLY A 99 2.66 6.75 -14.71
C GLY A 99 1.70 5.87 -15.52
N LYS A 100 1.33 6.31 -16.73
CA LYS A 100 0.34 5.64 -17.61
C LYS A 100 0.55 4.14 -17.79
N LYS A 101 1.82 3.68 -17.87
CA LYS A 101 2.14 2.25 -17.98
C LYS A 101 1.67 1.45 -16.75
N LYS A 102 1.94 1.95 -15.55
CA LYS A 102 1.53 1.30 -14.29
C LYS A 102 0.03 1.43 -14.07
N GLN A 103 -0.59 2.55 -14.45
CA GLN A 103 -2.06 2.68 -14.44
C GLN A 103 -2.72 1.58 -15.28
N ARG A 104 -2.26 1.38 -16.53
CA ARG A 104 -2.76 0.31 -17.40
C ARG A 104 -2.52 -1.08 -16.80
N ALA A 105 -1.37 -1.30 -16.16
CA ALA A 105 -1.10 -2.57 -15.49
C ALA A 105 -2.03 -2.80 -14.28
N LEU A 106 -2.37 -1.74 -13.52
CA LEU A 106 -3.34 -1.83 -12.43
C LEU A 106 -4.73 -2.19 -12.97
N TYR A 107 -5.22 -1.49 -13.99
CA TYR A 107 -6.54 -1.80 -14.58
C TYR A 107 -6.59 -3.23 -15.12
N ASN A 108 -5.60 -3.65 -15.90
CA ASN A 108 -5.58 -5.01 -16.43
C ASN A 108 -5.46 -6.08 -15.32
N GLY A 109 -4.70 -5.79 -14.25
CA GLY A 109 -4.61 -6.68 -13.10
C GLY A 109 -5.92 -6.78 -12.32
N ILE A 110 -6.65 -5.66 -12.19
CA ILE A 110 -7.99 -5.61 -11.60
C ILE A 110 -8.96 -6.46 -12.43
N ASP A 111 -8.98 -6.27 -13.75
CA ASP A 111 -9.84 -7.03 -14.65
C ASP A 111 -9.57 -8.54 -14.56
N ALA A 112 -8.28 -8.92 -14.55
CA ALA A 112 -7.87 -10.31 -14.38
C ALA A 112 -8.33 -10.89 -13.03
N PHE A 113 -8.14 -10.13 -11.94
CA PHE A 113 -8.57 -10.55 -10.62
C PHE A 113 -10.09 -10.75 -10.55
N LEU A 114 -10.88 -9.84 -11.11
CA LEU A 114 -12.35 -9.95 -11.15
C LEU A 114 -12.81 -11.13 -12.01
N ALA A 115 -12.17 -11.38 -13.14
CA ALA A 115 -12.47 -12.54 -13.97
C ALA A 115 -12.25 -13.88 -13.23
N GLU A 116 -11.24 -13.95 -12.37
CA GLU A 116 -10.95 -15.12 -11.52
C GLU A 116 -11.85 -15.19 -10.26
N ASN A 117 -12.48 -14.09 -9.87
CA ASN A 117 -13.19 -13.94 -8.59
C ASN A 117 -14.54 -13.25 -8.79
N SER A 118 -15.43 -13.91 -9.53
CA SER A 118 -16.74 -13.38 -9.93
C SER A 118 -17.63 -12.94 -8.75
N GLN A 119 -17.38 -13.43 -7.53
CA GLN A 119 -18.07 -12.98 -6.31
C GLN A 119 -17.85 -11.48 -5.98
N PHE A 120 -16.89 -10.81 -6.61
CA PHE A 120 -16.62 -9.38 -6.43
C PHE A 120 -17.11 -8.50 -7.59
N ASN A 121 -17.80 -9.06 -8.59
CA ASN A 121 -18.20 -8.31 -9.79
C ASN A 121 -19.17 -7.16 -9.50
N ASP A 122 -19.97 -7.24 -8.45
CA ASP A 122 -20.91 -6.20 -8.04
C ASP A 122 -20.29 -5.17 -7.07
N TYR A 123 -19.00 -5.30 -6.74
CA TYR A 123 -18.33 -4.41 -5.79
C TYR A 123 -17.85 -3.14 -6.49
N ASN A 124 -17.89 -2.03 -5.77
CA ASN A 124 -17.22 -0.80 -6.19
C ASN A 124 -15.71 -1.01 -6.14
N VAL A 125 -15.03 -0.82 -7.27
CA VAL A 125 -13.56 -0.90 -7.30
C VAL A 125 -12.95 0.45 -6.98
N ARG A 126 -12.05 0.48 -5.99
CA ARG A 126 -11.32 1.67 -5.58
C ARG A 126 -9.82 1.42 -5.61
N ILE A 127 -9.08 2.31 -6.25
CA ILE A 127 -7.61 2.28 -6.23
C ILE A 127 -7.12 3.22 -5.13
N ASP A 128 -6.36 2.67 -4.19
CA ASP A 128 -5.75 3.41 -3.09
C ASP A 128 -4.22 3.45 -3.27
N ILE A 129 -3.58 4.49 -2.74
CA ILE A 129 -2.12 4.58 -2.66
C ILE A 129 -1.70 4.69 -1.20
N PHE A 130 -0.74 3.86 -0.80
CA PHE A 130 -0.03 4.00 0.45
C PHE A 130 1.39 4.46 0.21
N ILE A 131 1.81 5.47 0.96
CA ILE A 131 3.18 5.97 0.98
C ILE A 131 3.80 5.65 2.33
N VAL A 132 4.89 4.90 2.32
CA VAL A 132 5.62 4.48 3.52
C VAL A 132 7.02 5.11 3.54
N ASP A 133 7.23 6.02 4.48
CA ASP A 133 8.50 6.70 4.68
C ASP A 133 9.24 6.09 5.88
N PHE A 134 10.28 5.31 5.58
CA PHE A 134 11.17 4.69 6.56
C PHE A 134 12.41 5.55 6.88
N SER A 135 12.47 6.81 6.42
CA SER A 135 13.51 7.77 6.83
C SER A 135 13.28 8.32 8.24
N LEU A 136 12.02 8.27 8.71
CA LEU A 136 11.62 8.71 10.04
C LEU A 136 11.59 7.55 11.03
N TYR A 137 11.73 7.88 12.32
CA TYR A 137 11.45 6.98 13.42
C TYR A 137 10.49 7.63 14.41
N PRO A 138 9.30 7.06 14.62
CA PRO A 138 8.70 5.99 13.83
C PRO A 138 8.46 6.39 12.34
N ALA A 139 8.62 5.43 11.42
CA ALA A 139 8.28 5.50 10.01
C ALA A 139 6.86 6.01 9.81
N SER A 140 6.66 6.84 8.79
CA SER A 140 5.34 7.38 8.50
C SER A 140 4.62 6.56 7.43
N LEU A 141 3.31 6.39 7.57
CA LEU A 141 2.43 5.77 6.59
C LEU A 141 1.30 6.75 6.27
N THR A 142 1.19 7.15 5.01
CA THR A 142 0.13 8.01 4.50
C THR A 142 -0.77 7.23 3.55
N HIS A 143 -2.08 7.34 3.72
CA HIS A 143 -3.09 6.68 2.89
C HIS A 143 -3.86 7.70 2.04
N TYR A 144 -3.89 7.47 0.73
CA TYR A 144 -4.66 8.23 -0.25
C TYR A 144 -5.76 7.32 -0.83
N PRO A 145 -7.01 7.41 -0.34
CA PRO A 145 -8.10 6.61 -0.84
C PRO A 145 -8.66 7.14 -2.15
N GLY A 146 -9.07 6.26 -3.07
CA GLY A 146 -9.84 6.62 -4.26
C GLY A 146 -9.09 7.51 -5.24
N VAL A 147 -7.82 7.20 -5.50
CA VAL A 147 -7.00 7.95 -6.45
C VAL A 147 -7.55 7.77 -7.86
N ILE A 148 -7.87 8.89 -8.50
CA ILE A 148 -8.25 8.96 -9.90
C ILE A 148 -7.01 9.35 -10.70
N PHE A 149 -6.78 8.66 -11.80
CA PHE A 149 -5.70 8.98 -12.73
C PHE A 149 -6.25 9.89 -13.83
N GLU A 150 -5.70 11.11 -13.94
CA GLU A 150 -5.93 12.05 -15.05
C GLU A 150 -4.98 11.78 -16.24
#